data_AF-A0A143B3V7-F1
#
_entry.id   AF-A0A143B3V7-F1
#
_cell.length_a   1.000
_cell.length_b   1.000
_cell.length_c   1.000
_cell.angle_alpha   90.00
_cell.angle_beta   90.00
_cell.angle_gamma   90.00
#
_symmetry.space_group_name_H-M   'P 1'
#
loop_
_entity.id
_entity.type
_entity.pdbx_description
1 polymer ?
#
loop_
_entity_poly.entity_id
_entity_poly.type
_entity_poly.pdbx_seq_one_letter_code
_entity_poly.pdbx_strand_id
1 'polypeptide(L)'
;MDWINQLNPLSHMGAGEYIGFWQNLFATIFLGFWSRIFAVLLLGLSFWFGVRRRNFMMGFWTFLASGGIAYGAALFRFLGLLSR
;
A
#
# COMPACT_ATOMS: atom_id res chain seq x y z
N MET A 1 21.54 20.92 -28.46
CA MET A 1 20.75 20.83 -27.21
C MET A 1 19.70 19.72 -27.35
N ASP A 2 20.05 18.65 -28.07
CA ASP A 2 19.08 17.68 -28.62
C ASP A 2 18.89 16.45 -27.74
N TRP A 3 19.73 16.28 -26.71
CA TRP A 3 19.62 15.20 -25.74
C TRP A 3 18.37 15.35 -24.85
N ILE A 4 17.89 16.58 -24.63
CA ILE A 4 16.65 16.85 -23.89
C ILE A 4 15.42 16.32 -24.66
N ASN A 5 15.47 16.30 -25.99
CA ASN A 5 14.38 15.78 -26.82
C ASN A 5 14.29 14.24 -26.77
N GLN A 6 15.39 13.55 -26.42
CA GLN A 6 15.36 12.11 -26.14
C GLN A 6 14.72 11.81 -24.78
N LEU A 7 14.79 12.75 -23.83
CA LEU A 7 14.12 12.65 -22.54
C LEU A 7 12.63 13.00 -22.60
N ASN A 8 12.11 13.47 -23.74
CA ASN A 8 10.70 13.74 -23.88
C ASN A 8 9.94 12.39 -23.95
N PRO A 9 9.17 12.00 -22.92
CA PRO A 9 8.44 10.72 -22.95
C PRO A 9 7.36 10.70 -24.03
N LEU A 10 6.89 11.86 -24.49
CA LEU A 10 5.93 12.00 -25.59
C LEU A 10 6.53 11.71 -26.98
N SER A 11 7.86 11.63 -27.12
CA SER A 11 8.49 11.20 -28.38
C SER A 11 8.57 9.68 -28.51
N HIS A 12 8.43 8.95 -27.40
CA HIS A 12 8.51 7.49 -27.34
C HIS A 12 7.17 6.81 -27.01
N MET A 13 6.23 7.52 -26.37
CA MET A 13 4.91 7.02 -26.00
C MET A 13 3.81 7.99 -26.45
N GLY A 14 2.67 7.43 -26.89
CA GLY A 14 1.49 8.25 -27.20
C GLY A 14 0.96 8.95 -25.94
N ALA A 15 0.42 10.17 -26.09
CA ALA A 15 -0.08 10.96 -24.95
C ALA A 15 -1.11 10.21 -24.09
N GLY A 16 -1.94 9.36 -24.70
CA GLY A 16 -2.90 8.50 -23.98
C GLY A 16 -2.23 7.40 -23.14
N GLU A 17 -1.18 6.77 -23.64
CA GLU A 17 -0.44 5.74 -22.89
C GLU A 17 0.32 6.33 -21.71
N TYR A 18 0.91 7.52 -21.88
CA TYR A 18 1.59 8.22 -20.80
C TYR A 18 0.61 8.54 -19.65
N ILE A 19 -0.55 9.09 -19.97
CA ILE A 19 -1.58 9.39 -18.96
C ILE A 19 -2.06 8.11 -18.27
N GLY A 20 -2.33 7.05 -19.04
CA GLY A 20 -2.75 5.76 -18.51
C GLY A 20 -1.72 5.12 -17.57
N PHE A 21 -0.43 5.19 -17.91
CA PHE A 21 0.65 4.70 -17.05
C PHE A 21 0.65 5.40 -15.69
N TRP A 22 0.63 6.74 -15.69
CA TRP A 22 0.63 7.50 -14.44
C TRP A 22 -0.64 7.30 -13.63
N GLN A 23 -1.80 7.25 -14.29
CA GLN A 23 -3.07 6.96 -13.61
C GLN A 23 -3.03 5.59 -12.91
N ASN A 24 -2.55 4.55 -13.59
CA ASN A 24 -2.45 3.21 -13.01
C ASN A 24 -1.40 3.13 -11.89
N LEU A 25 -0.26 3.80 -12.07
CA LEU A 25 0.80 3.86 -11.06
C LEU A 25 0.28 4.50 -9.78
N PHE A 26 -0.32 5.69 -9.90
CA PHE A 26 -0.86 6.40 -8.74
C PHE A 26 -2.08 5.68 -8.16
N ALA A 27 -2.98 5.16 -9.00
CA ALA A 27 -4.09 4.35 -8.53
C ALA A 27 -3.57 3.20 -7.67
N THR A 28 -2.55 2.45 -8.12
CA THR A 28 -2.00 1.32 -7.36
C THR A 28 -1.36 1.78 -6.05
N ILE A 29 -0.54 2.83 -6.08
CA ILE A 29 0.13 3.39 -4.89
C ILE A 29 -0.90 3.83 -3.84
N PHE A 30 -1.99 4.47 -4.27
CA PHE A 30 -3.02 5.00 -3.38
C PHE A 30 -4.15 4.00 -3.04
N LEU A 31 -4.41 2.98 -3.87
CA LEU A 31 -5.36 1.87 -3.60
C LEU A 31 -4.75 0.77 -2.73
N GLY A 32 -4.19 1.16 -1.58
CA GLY A 32 -3.82 0.22 -0.54
C GLY A 32 -2.58 -0.64 -0.81
N PHE A 33 -1.73 -0.26 -1.78
CA PHE A 33 -0.40 -0.88 -1.89
C PHE A 33 0.40 -0.72 -0.60
N TRP A 34 0.45 0.51 -0.06
CA TRP A 34 1.11 0.78 1.22
C TRP A 34 0.45 0.07 2.39
N SER A 35 -0.88 0.01 2.45
CA SER A 35 -1.57 -0.68 3.55
C SER A 35 -1.21 -2.16 3.59
N ARG A 36 -1.10 -2.83 2.42
CA ARG A 36 -0.65 -4.22 2.32
C ARG A 36 0.80 -4.38 2.78
N ILE A 37 1.70 -3.49 2.36
CA ILE A 37 3.11 -3.52 2.81
C ILE A 37 3.20 -3.38 4.33
N PHE A 38 2.53 -2.37 4.90
CA PHE A 38 2.54 -2.15 6.34
C PHE A 38 1.91 -3.33 7.10
N ALA A 39 0.81 -3.89 6.60
CA ALA A 39 0.19 -5.06 7.21
C ALA A 39 1.15 -6.27 7.26
N VAL A 40 1.87 -6.56 6.18
CA VAL A 40 2.85 -7.67 6.14
C VAL A 40 4.01 -7.40 7.10
N LEU A 41 4.54 -6.18 7.14
CA LEU A 41 5.61 -5.80 8.07
C LEU A 41 5.18 -5.95 9.54
N LEU A 42 3.96 -5.50 9.87
CA LEU A 42 3.38 -5.64 11.21
C LEU A 42 3.13 -7.10 11.59
N LEU A 43 2.71 -7.93 10.64
CA LEU A 43 2.60 -9.39 10.83
C LEU A 43 3.96 -10.03 11.11
N GLY A 44 4.99 -9.66 10.34
CA GLY A 44 6.37 -10.10 10.59
C GLY A 44 6.87 -9.67 11.97
N LEU A 45 6.59 -8.42 12.36
CA LEU A 45 6.94 -7.91 13.70
C LEU A 45 6.17 -8.64 14.81
N SER A 46 4.90 -8.96 14.59
CA SER A 46 4.11 -9.75 15.55
C SER A 46 4.76 -11.09 15.84
N PHE A 47 5.18 -11.79 14.78
CA PHE A 47 5.91 -13.04 14.93
C PHE A 47 7.26 -12.85 15.62
N TRP A 48 8.02 -11.81 15.25
CA TRP A 48 9.30 -11.50 15.89
C TRP A 48 9.17 -11.18 17.39
N PHE A 49 8.23 -10.32 17.78
CA PHE A 49 8.03 -9.97 19.19
C PHE A 49 7.47 -11.13 20.00
N GLY A 50 6.53 -11.89 19.43
CA GLY A 50 5.94 -13.06 20.07
C GLY A 50 6.96 -14.18 20.30
N VAL A 51 7.71 -14.56 19.26
CA VAL A 51 8.60 -15.73 19.30
C VAL A 51 10.00 -15.36 19.79
N ARG A 52 10.66 -14.37 19.17
CA ARG A 52 12.07 -14.04 19.46
C ARG A 52 12.22 -13.30 20.79
N ARG A 53 11.35 -12.31 21.05
CA ARG A 53 11.44 -11.44 22.25
C ARG A 53 10.63 -11.98 23.42
N ARG A 54 9.91 -13.09 23.26
CA ARG A 54 8.98 -13.70 24.24
C ARG A 54 8.00 -12.68 24.83
N ASN A 55 7.71 -11.61 24.08
CA ASN A 55 6.77 -10.58 24.50
C ASN A 55 5.47 -10.76 23.73
N PHE A 56 4.66 -11.69 24.22
CA PHE A 56 3.39 -12.06 23.59
C PHE A 56 2.43 -10.86 23.49
N MET A 57 2.47 -9.96 24.48
CA MET A 57 1.61 -8.79 24.54
C MET A 57 1.90 -7.83 23.39
N MET A 58 3.17 -7.50 23.12
CA MET A 58 3.53 -6.68 21.95
C MET A 58 3.27 -7.40 20.62
N GLY A 59 3.47 -8.72 20.56
CA GLY A 59 3.15 -9.53 19.38
C GLY A 59 1.65 -9.51 19.04
N PHE A 60 0.78 -9.58 20.06
CA PHE A 60 -0.67 -9.51 19.89
C PHE A 60 -1.14 -8.14 19.39
N TRP A 61 -0.62 -7.05 19.96
CA TRP A 61 -0.98 -5.69 19.52
C TRP A 61 -0.57 -5.41 18.06
N THR A 62 0.62 -5.86 17.68
CA THR A 62 1.11 -5.71 16.29
C THR A 62 0.32 -6.58 15.31
N PHE A 63 -0.17 -7.75 15.73
CA PHE A 63 -1.09 -8.57 14.94
C PHE A 63 -2.43 -7.87 14.72
N LEU A 64 -3.05 -7.35 15.79
CA LEU A 64 -4.30 -6.59 15.69
C LEU A 64 -4.15 -5.35 14.79
N ALA A 65 -3.05 -4.62 14.92
CA ALA A 65 -2.75 -3.48 14.07
C ALA A 65 -2.62 -3.88 12.59
N SER A 66 -1.97 -5.01 12.29
CA SER A 66 -1.89 -5.55 10.93
C SER A 66 -3.29 -5.84 10.35
N GLY A 67 -4.14 -6.54 11.12
CA GLY A 67 -5.51 -6.82 10.72
C GLY A 67 -6.34 -5.55 10.51
N GLY A 68 -6.19 -4.57 11.40
CA GLY A 68 -6.84 -3.27 11.29
C GLY A 68 -6.43 -2.47 10.05
N ILE A 69 -5.17 -2.52 9.64
CA ILE A 69 -4.70 -1.82 8.43
C ILE A 69 -5.11 -2.58 7.15
N ALA A 70 -5.07 -3.92 7.17
CA ALA A 70 -5.46 -4.74 6.03
C ALA A 70 -6.96 -4.66 5.75
N TYR A 71 -7.79 -4.68 6.81
CA TYR A 71 -9.24 -4.78 6.70
C TYR A 71 -9.98 -3.52 7.16
N GLY A 72 -9.29 -2.47 7.62
CA GLY A 72 -9.92 -1.26 8.16
C GLY A 72 -10.93 -0.63 7.21
N ALA A 73 -10.58 -0.48 5.93
CA ALA A 73 -11.50 0.02 4.92
C ALA A 73 -12.74 -0.88 4.74
N ALA A 74 -12.58 -2.21 4.79
CA ALA A 74 -13.68 -3.16 4.72
C ALA A 74 -14.55 -3.11 6.00
N LEU A 75 -13.92 -2.95 7.17
CA LEU A 75 -14.59 -2.83 8.47
C LEU A 75 -15.42 -1.54 8.54
N PHE A 76 -14.86 -0.40 8.13
CA PHE A 76 -15.58 0.88 8.09
C PHE A 76 -16.74 0.86 7.08
N ARG A 77 -16.58 0.16 5.95
CA ARG A 77 -17.69 -0.10 5.02
C ARG A 77 -18.77 -0.99 5.64
N PHE A 78 -18.38 -2.05 6.36
CA PHE A 78 -19.33 -2.93 7.05
C PHE A 78 -20.11 -2.20 8.14
N LEU A 79 -19.45 -1.32 8.90
CA LEU A 79 -20.05 -0.48 9.93
C LEU A 79 -20.90 0.68 9.37
N GLY A 80 -21.00 0.83 8.05
CA GLY A 80 -21.77 1.90 7.41
C GLY A 80 -21.17 3.30 7.56
N LEU A 81 -19.92 3.41 8.00
CA LEU A 81 -19.20 4.67 8.20
C LEU A 81 -18.58 5.23 6.91
N LEU A 82 -18.46 4.38 5.88
CA LEU A 82 -18.04 4.79 4.54
C LEU A 82 -19.19 4.50 3.56
N SER A 83 -19.70 5.54 2.90
CA SER A 83 -20.64 5.38 1.79
C SER A 83 -19.97 4.60 0.65
N ARG A 84 -20.77 3.76 -0.02
CA ARG A 84 -20.34 2.88 -1.12
C ARG A 84 -19.61 3.64 -2.22
#